data_AF-A0A5S6R0R0-F1
#
_entry.id   AF-A0A5S6R0R0-F1
#
_cell.length_a   1.000
_cell.length_b   1.000
_cell.length_c   1.000
_cell.angle_alpha   90.00
_cell.angle_beta   90.00
_cell.angle_gamma   90.00
#
_symmetry.space_group_name_H-M   'P 1'
#
loop_
_entity.id
_entity.type
_entity.pdbx_description
1 polymer ?
#
loop_
_entity_poly.entity_id
_entity_poly.type
_entity_poly.pdbx_seq_one_letter_code
_entity_poly.pdbx_strand_id
1 'polypeptide(L)'
;MTDRAVANVATHPNELNDVPLYAKKLPLSFVQNGQKLKVNANFKLFKSTLPTTEHLLQKLFIKLTRDDDPLLLLTTTILQEDYHRMKESQNLLVDFQSFSQKLIDLLELVLFEAEKTEPRFVIELQLTKSGTAELSESDNAILEVVEVNRFRRLTHLFLELQFAPTEQLQKHLCSLVIGLTKERAGLQKQLFQLDEELKKEKKKEEETVRRHESQLESARNRHLKSVAELQARHEEEKAKLENTISKINLDFQAECDQLRTSLSELEAARTECATISSENIELRQEIDGARREVVEAEKIVNQLQSRLCGAEQEILEKESIIFESEERLENAFATLKRTEETVAKQAAIITQLQTKYADQVDETQKGIHILRRFKDEIMINHRKASLRARIALEQEKKVEQYELEIKEMKKKMESLKEENNQLNEQVNRNSKEMDDLRKSLNDVMAQMEGKEKIICYLNKRIRSPLPHGALGTTPCDLPYKPVLNVVPTDLLGATVIQSGLDKTTDASGSKLDPKYLLPNLPPLLSNLHIDDQNAQER
;
A
#
# COMPACT_ATOMS: atom_id res chain seq x y z
N MET A 1 64.15 156.88 -97.65
CA MET A 1 62.69 156.91 -97.93
C MET A 1 62.29 155.46 -98.16
N THR A 2 61.77 154.80 -97.12
CA THR A 2 60.34 154.68 -96.77
C THR A 2 59.61 153.74 -97.74
N ASP A 3 59.01 152.62 -97.31
CA ASP A 3 58.82 152.14 -95.93
C ASP A 3 58.43 150.64 -95.89
N ARG A 4 58.28 150.08 -94.69
CA ARG A 4 57.32 149.01 -94.34
C ARG A 4 57.55 147.61 -94.94
N ALA A 5 58.50 146.87 -94.37
CA ALA A 5 58.71 145.43 -94.62
C ALA A 5 59.03 144.59 -93.36
N VAL A 6 58.57 145.00 -92.16
CA VAL A 6 58.79 144.26 -90.90
C VAL A 6 57.51 144.22 -90.04
N ALA A 7 56.71 143.17 -90.22
CA ALA A 7 55.69 142.63 -89.30
C ALA A 7 55.12 141.32 -89.90
N ASN A 8 54.56 140.43 -89.06
CA ASN A 8 53.86 139.17 -89.42
C ASN A 8 54.70 137.89 -89.67
N VAL A 9 55.76 137.64 -88.88
CA VAL A 9 56.41 136.30 -88.81
C VAL A 9 56.70 135.89 -87.36
N ALA A 10 55.64 135.67 -86.55
CA ALA A 10 55.78 135.25 -85.14
C ALA A 10 54.58 134.48 -84.53
N THR A 11 53.64 133.99 -85.35
CA THR A 11 52.30 133.55 -84.87
C THR A 11 51.91 132.11 -85.27
N HIS A 12 52.86 131.16 -85.26
CA HIS A 12 52.59 129.75 -85.52
C HIS A 12 53.09 128.83 -84.37
N PRO A 13 52.21 128.07 -83.70
CA PRO A 13 52.60 127.16 -82.63
C PRO A 13 53.10 125.81 -83.18
N ASN A 14 54.36 125.48 -82.90
CA ASN A 14 54.86 124.10 -82.97
C ASN A 14 54.57 123.39 -81.64
N GLU A 15 53.74 122.34 -81.65
CA GLU A 15 53.37 121.54 -80.46
C GLU A 15 54.57 120.77 -79.82
N LEU A 16 55.80 121.00 -80.27
CA LEU A 16 57.03 120.34 -79.80
C LEU A 16 57.71 121.02 -78.59
N ASN A 17 57.49 122.32 -78.40
CA ASN A 17 58.11 123.12 -77.31
C ASN A 17 57.09 123.59 -76.25
N ASP A 18 55.83 123.17 -76.37
CA ASP A 18 54.71 123.66 -75.58
C ASP A 18 54.42 122.70 -74.41
N VAL A 19 54.78 123.11 -73.19
CA VAL A 19 54.61 122.31 -71.96
C VAL A 19 53.13 122.32 -71.53
N PRO A 20 52.45 121.16 -71.43
CA PRO A 20 51.07 121.11 -70.95
C PRO A 20 51.02 121.43 -69.45
N LEU A 21 50.26 122.46 -69.07
CA LEU A 21 49.97 122.81 -67.67
C LEU A 21 48.63 122.25 -67.19
N TYR A 22 47.67 122.08 -68.10
CA TYR A 22 46.32 121.61 -67.77
C TYR A 22 45.70 120.87 -68.96
N ALA A 23 44.97 119.79 -68.68
CA ALA A 23 44.14 119.10 -69.67
C ALA A 23 42.98 118.37 -68.95
N LYS A 24 41.79 118.98 -68.95
CA LYS A 24 40.56 118.37 -68.39
C LYS A 24 39.35 118.66 -69.27
N LYS A 25 38.31 117.84 -69.12
CA LYS A 25 37.02 118.02 -69.78
C LYS A 25 36.11 118.87 -68.88
N LEU A 26 35.79 120.08 -69.32
CA LEU A 26 35.06 121.09 -68.56
C LEU A 26 33.59 121.17 -68.99
N PRO A 27 32.65 121.38 -68.06
CA PRO A 27 31.26 121.68 -68.37
C PRO A 27 31.12 123.16 -68.76
N LEU A 28 30.76 123.41 -70.02
CA LEU A 28 30.52 124.73 -70.59
C LEU A 28 29.04 124.91 -70.94
N SER A 29 28.58 126.16 -71.04
CA SER A 29 27.32 126.53 -71.69
C SER A 29 27.61 127.33 -72.95
N PHE A 30 27.37 126.77 -74.13
CA PHE A 30 27.38 127.53 -75.39
C PHE A 30 26.20 128.50 -75.38
N VAL A 31 26.47 129.78 -75.60
CA VAL A 31 25.46 130.85 -75.63
C VAL A 31 25.37 131.41 -77.04
N GLN A 32 24.22 131.20 -77.70
CA GLN A 32 23.93 131.74 -79.03
C GLN A 32 22.50 132.28 -79.05
N ASN A 33 22.33 133.54 -79.45
CA ASN A 33 21.02 134.22 -79.54
C ASN A 33 20.14 134.08 -78.27
N GLY A 34 20.77 134.08 -77.08
CA GLY A 34 20.11 133.93 -75.79
C GLY A 34 19.79 132.48 -75.37
N GLN A 35 19.89 131.50 -76.27
CA GLN A 35 19.79 130.08 -75.93
C GLN A 35 21.10 129.58 -75.30
N LYS A 36 20.99 128.68 -74.31
CA LYS A 36 22.13 128.08 -73.61
C LYS A 36 22.14 126.56 -73.77
N LEU A 37 23.16 126.01 -74.40
CA LEU A 37 23.36 124.57 -74.56
C LEU A 37 24.52 124.10 -73.66
N LYS A 38 24.23 123.26 -72.66
CA LYS A 38 25.27 122.64 -71.81
C LYS A 38 26.02 121.57 -72.59
N VAL A 39 27.35 121.65 -72.61
CA VAL A 39 28.26 120.77 -73.37
C VAL A 39 29.54 120.54 -72.56
N ASN A 40 30.08 119.33 -72.58
CA ASN A 40 31.38 119.03 -71.96
C ASN A 40 32.50 119.08 -73.02
N ALA A 41 33.45 120.01 -72.87
CA ALA A 41 34.51 120.26 -73.84
C ALA A 41 35.91 120.14 -73.21
N ASN A 42 36.89 119.67 -73.98
CA ASN A 42 38.26 119.44 -73.53
C ASN A 42 39.05 120.76 -73.56
N PHE A 43 39.33 121.31 -72.38
CA PHE A 43 40.16 122.50 -72.23
C PHE A 43 41.62 122.09 -71.94
N LYS A 44 42.55 122.59 -72.74
CA LYS A 44 43.98 122.36 -72.58
C LYS A 44 44.74 123.70 -72.52
N LEU A 45 45.58 123.87 -71.50
CA LEU A 45 46.48 125.01 -71.33
C LEU A 45 47.91 124.53 -71.48
N PHE A 46 48.68 125.23 -72.30
CA PHE A 46 50.10 125.02 -72.51
C PHE A 46 50.88 126.29 -72.20
N LYS A 47 52.09 126.15 -71.66
CA LYS A 47 53.07 127.23 -71.50
C LYS A 47 54.31 126.93 -72.32
N SER A 48 54.86 127.95 -72.96
CA SER A 48 55.97 127.79 -73.90
C SER A 48 56.85 129.02 -73.90
N THR A 49 58.12 128.82 -74.22
CA THR A 49 59.14 129.87 -74.26
C THR A 49 59.71 129.94 -75.66
N LEU A 50 59.45 131.04 -76.36
CA LEU A 50 60.04 131.34 -77.65
C LEU A 50 61.45 131.92 -77.43
N PRO A 51 62.49 131.34 -78.05
CA PRO A 51 63.79 131.99 -78.11
C PRO A 51 63.72 133.14 -79.12
N THR A 52 63.88 134.38 -78.64
CA THR A 52 64.01 135.59 -79.45
C THR A 52 65.43 136.15 -79.28
N THR A 53 65.91 136.95 -80.22
CA THR A 53 67.34 137.32 -80.34
C THR A 53 67.95 138.04 -79.15
N GLU A 54 67.14 138.66 -78.27
CA GLU A 54 67.63 139.35 -77.07
C GLU A 54 66.97 138.88 -75.77
N HIS A 55 65.75 138.32 -75.82
CA HIS A 55 64.96 137.93 -74.63
C HIS A 55 64.22 136.58 -74.83
N LEU A 56 63.91 135.91 -73.71
CA LEU A 56 63.06 134.72 -73.65
C LEU A 56 61.58 135.12 -73.53
N LEU A 57 60.86 135.16 -74.65
CA LEU A 57 59.44 135.52 -74.64
C LEU A 57 58.58 134.31 -74.27
N GLN A 58 57.73 134.45 -73.26
CA GLN A 58 56.79 133.38 -72.89
C GLN A 58 55.42 133.60 -73.52
N LYS A 59 54.77 132.51 -73.94
CA LYS A 59 53.37 132.46 -74.33
C LYS A 59 52.59 131.49 -73.44
N LEU A 60 51.32 131.78 -73.24
CA LEU A 60 50.32 130.80 -72.83
C LEU A 60 49.44 130.50 -74.05
N PHE A 61 49.26 129.23 -74.37
CA PHE A 61 48.42 128.77 -75.47
C PHE A 61 47.27 127.94 -74.92
N ILE A 62 46.04 128.32 -75.27
CA ILE A 62 44.81 127.67 -74.83
C ILE A 62 44.16 127.02 -76.05
N LYS A 63 43.73 125.77 -75.88
CA LYS A 63 43.12 124.93 -76.91
C LYS A 63 41.87 124.26 -76.32
N LEU A 64 40.72 124.56 -76.91
CA LEU A 64 39.41 124.06 -76.51
C LEU A 64 38.80 123.24 -77.65
N THR A 65 38.47 121.97 -77.38
CA THR A 65 37.97 121.03 -78.39
C THR A 65 36.81 120.18 -77.87
N ARG A 66 36.13 119.45 -78.76
CA ARG A 66 35.05 118.52 -78.41
C ARG A 66 35.35 117.11 -78.90
N ASP A 67 34.75 116.12 -78.24
CA ASP A 67 34.81 114.71 -78.66
C ASP A 67 33.68 114.37 -79.65
N ASP A 68 32.55 115.05 -79.52
CA ASP A 68 31.35 114.91 -80.36
C ASP A 68 31.37 115.82 -81.61
N ASP A 69 32.22 116.85 -81.60
CA ASP A 69 32.55 117.68 -82.76
C ASP A 69 34.07 117.87 -82.88
N PRO A 70 34.78 117.00 -83.63
CA PRO A 70 36.21 117.12 -83.86
C PRO A 70 36.62 118.32 -84.74
N LEU A 71 35.67 118.98 -85.41
CA LEU A 71 35.95 120.17 -86.23
C LEU A 71 35.99 121.44 -85.37
N LEU A 72 35.34 121.44 -84.19
CA LEU A 72 35.45 122.53 -83.23
C LEU A 72 36.83 122.53 -82.56
N LEU A 73 37.74 123.34 -83.12
CA LEU A 73 39.01 123.72 -82.51
C LEU A 73 39.02 125.23 -82.27
N LEU A 74 38.77 125.64 -81.03
CA LEU A 74 38.90 127.03 -80.59
C LEU A 74 40.25 127.22 -79.87
N THR A 75 40.93 128.33 -80.15
CA THR A 75 42.26 128.60 -79.59
C THR A 75 42.46 130.07 -79.22
N THR A 76 43.37 130.34 -78.29
CA THR A 76 43.90 131.69 -78.06
C THR A 76 45.37 131.63 -77.61
N THR A 77 46.13 132.69 -77.92
CA THR A 77 47.54 132.82 -77.55
C THR A 77 47.73 134.11 -76.79
N ILE A 78 48.12 134.02 -75.52
CA ILE A 78 48.41 135.16 -74.65
C ILE A 78 49.93 135.30 -74.58
N LEU A 79 50.47 136.33 -75.24
CA LEU A 79 51.89 136.67 -75.16
C LEU A 79 52.17 137.43 -73.86
N GLN A 80 53.38 137.27 -73.30
CA GLN A 80 53.82 137.99 -72.11
C GLN A 80 53.82 139.51 -72.30
N GLU A 81 54.05 140.00 -73.52
CA GLU A 81 54.05 141.43 -73.88
C GLU A 81 52.62 142.02 -73.86
N ASP A 82 51.67 141.36 -74.54
CA ASP A 82 50.27 141.81 -74.61
C ASP A 82 49.50 141.64 -73.30
N TYR A 83 49.98 140.78 -72.38
CA TYR A 83 49.33 140.52 -71.10
C TYR A 83 49.03 141.79 -70.29
N HIS A 84 49.83 142.86 -70.42
CA HIS A 84 49.54 144.15 -69.79
C HIS A 84 48.14 144.68 -70.14
N ARG A 85 47.76 144.60 -71.42
CA ARG A 85 46.47 145.10 -71.93
C ARG A 85 45.30 144.28 -71.39
N MET A 86 45.47 142.96 -71.32
CA MET A 86 44.49 142.04 -70.73
C MET A 86 44.39 142.21 -69.20
N LYS A 87 45.52 142.49 -68.54
CA LYS A 87 45.57 142.78 -67.10
C LYS A 87 44.76 144.04 -66.77
N GLU A 88 44.93 145.11 -67.53
CA GLU A 88 44.18 146.35 -67.35
C GLU A 88 42.70 146.19 -67.74
N SER A 89 42.39 145.65 -68.91
CA SER A 89 41.00 145.56 -69.40
C SER A 89 40.10 144.67 -68.53
N GLN A 90 40.67 143.68 -67.85
CA GLN A 90 39.96 142.78 -66.94
C GLN A 90 40.24 143.04 -65.46
N ASN A 91 40.97 144.10 -65.12
CA ASN A 91 41.35 144.48 -63.74
C ASN A 91 42.04 143.33 -62.95
N LEU A 92 42.85 142.51 -63.63
CA LEU A 92 43.54 141.39 -63.00
C LEU A 92 44.66 141.90 -62.09
N LEU A 93 44.75 141.39 -60.86
CA LEU A 93 45.81 141.79 -59.92
C LEU A 93 47.13 141.02 -60.17
N VAL A 94 47.05 139.80 -60.70
CA VAL A 94 48.20 138.88 -60.86
C VAL A 94 49.12 139.26 -62.03
N ASP A 95 50.38 138.83 -61.94
CA ASP A 95 51.36 138.92 -63.01
C ASP A 95 51.23 137.74 -64.00
N PHE A 96 51.96 137.79 -65.13
CA PHE A 96 51.91 136.75 -66.15
C PHE A 96 52.39 135.36 -65.66
N GLN A 97 53.35 135.29 -64.72
CA GLN A 97 53.82 134.02 -64.19
C GLN A 97 52.77 133.35 -63.30
N SER A 98 52.07 134.12 -62.45
CA SER A 98 51.02 133.60 -61.58
C SER A 98 49.68 133.38 -62.29
N PHE A 99 49.43 134.07 -63.41
CA PHE A 99 48.16 134.01 -64.14
C PHE A 99 47.77 132.59 -64.55
N SER A 100 48.71 131.78 -65.08
CA SER A 100 48.41 130.41 -65.50
C SER A 100 47.93 129.53 -64.34
N GLN A 101 48.47 129.72 -63.13
CA GLN A 101 48.00 128.99 -61.96
C GLN A 101 46.63 129.50 -61.50
N LYS A 102 46.37 130.81 -61.51
CA LYS A 102 45.04 131.34 -61.12
C LYS A 102 43.93 131.04 -62.12
N LEU A 103 44.26 130.88 -63.40
CA LEU A 103 43.36 130.27 -64.38
C LEU A 103 43.04 128.81 -63.99
N ILE A 104 44.05 127.99 -63.69
CA ILE A 104 43.85 126.59 -63.26
C ILE A 104 43.00 126.51 -61.98
N ASP A 105 43.32 127.26 -60.93
CA ASP A 105 42.56 127.32 -59.67
C ASP A 105 41.07 127.62 -59.92
N LEU A 106 40.78 128.55 -60.84
CA LEU A 106 39.43 128.97 -61.20
C LEU A 106 38.67 127.91 -62.03
N LEU A 107 39.36 127.19 -62.92
CA LEU A 107 38.77 126.09 -63.70
C LEU A 107 38.50 124.85 -62.84
N GLU A 108 39.37 124.54 -61.88
CA GLU A 108 39.12 123.50 -60.87
C GLU A 108 37.95 123.87 -59.94
N LEU A 109 37.79 125.15 -59.59
CA LEU A 109 36.62 125.63 -58.84
C LEU A 109 35.31 125.43 -59.63
N VAL A 110 35.31 125.68 -60.95
CA VAL A 110 34.16 125.37 -61.82
C VAL A 110 33.87 123.86 -61.83
N LEU A 111 34.89 123.01 -61.96
CA LEU A 111 34.71 121.55 -61.93
C LEU A 111 34.07 121.07 -60.62
N PHE A 112 34.55 121.59 -59.48
CA PHE A 112 34.02 121.26 -58.16
C PHE A 112 32.60 121.81 -57.92
N GLU A 113 32.27 122.99 -58.46
CA GLU A 113 30.91 123.55 -58.40
C GLU A 113 29.94 122.81 -59.33
N ALA A 114 30.42 122.24 -60.45
CA ALA A 114 29.58 121.55 -61.44
C ALA A 114 28.98 120.21 -60.96
N GLU A 115 29.49 119.62 -59.88
CA GLU A 115 28.88 118.45 -59.22
C GLU A 115 27.63 118.80 -58.40
N LYS A 116 27.34 120.10 -58.20
CA LYS A 116 26.23 120.60 -57.37
C LYS A 116 24.95 120.81 -58.18
N THR A 117 23.82 120.74 -57.50
CA THR A 117 22.48 120.98 -58.08
C THR A 117 22.31 122.41 -58.60
N GLU A 118 22.88 123.39 -57.90
CA GLU A 118 22.96 124.80 -58.30
C GLU A 118 24.44 125.21 -58.37
N PRO A 119 25.13 125.02 -59.51
CA PRO A 119 26.55 125.39 -59.64
C PRO A 119 26.70 126.91 -59.59
N ARG A 120 27.41 127.42 -58.58
CA ARG A 120 27.59 128.88 -58.41
C ARG A 120 28.57 129.45 -59.43
N PHE A 121 29.57 128.68 -59.82
CA PHE A 121 30.54 129.01 -60.88
C PHE A 121 30.25 128.17 -62.12
N VAL A 122 30.14 128.83 -63.27
CA VAL A 122 29.90 128.22 -64.58
C VAL A 122 30.78 128.87 -65.63
N ILE A 123 31.04 128.18 -66.74
CA ILE A 123 31.74 128.78 -67.89
C ILE A 123 30.74 128.93 -69.04
N GLU A 124 30.65 130.12 -69.60
CA GLU A 124 29.75 130.46 -70.69
C GLU A 124 30.57 130.84 -71.93
N LEU A 125 30.32 130.17 -73.06
CA LEU A 125 31.02 130.40 -74.32
C LEU A 125 30.08 131.11 -75.30
N GLN A 126 30.24 132.42 -75.43
CA GLN A 126 29.44 133.24 -76.33
C GLN A 126 30.02 133.20 -77.75
N LEU A 127 29.22 132.83 -78.74
CA LEU A 127 29.63 132.80 -80.14
C LEU A 127 29.08 134.02 -80.89
N THR A 128 29.96 134.92 -81.34
CA THR A 128 29.59 136.08 -82.16
C THR A 128 29.82 135.75 -83.64
N LYS A 129 28.73 135.31 -84.32
CA LYS A 129 28.75 135.00 -85.75
C LYS A 129 28.70 136.26 -86.61
N SER A 130 29.65 136.41 -87.53
CA SER A 130 29.76 137.57 -88.43
C SER A 130 28.98 137.40 -89.74
N GLY A 131 27.67 137.16 -89.64
CA GLY A 131 26.74 137.55 -90.71
C GLY A 131 26.49 136.58 -91.89
N THR A 132 26.88 135.30 -91.83
CA THR A 132 26.34 134.24 -92.72
C THR A 132 26.06 132.95 -91.94
N ALA A 133 25.50 131.93 -92.62
CA ALA A 133 25.14 130.65 -92.00
C ALA A 133 26.35 129.73 -91.72
N GLU A 134 27.43 129.91 -92.47
CA GLU A 134 28.68 129.15 -92.37
C GLU A 134 29.58 129.72 -91.27
N LEU A 135 30.48 128.91 -90.71
CA LEU A 135 31.45 129.36 -89.71
C LEU A 135 32.58 130.10 -90.42
N SER A 136 32.74 131.39 -90.13
CA SER A 136 33.75 132.23 -90.78
C SER A 136 35.04 132.31 -89.97
N GLU A 137 36.19 132.53 -90.62
CA GLU A 137 37.46 132.81 -89.91
C GLU A 137 37.42 134.13 -89.11
N SER A 138 36.36 134.95 -89.28
CA SER A 138 36.10 136.17 -88.53
C SER A 138 35.05 136.00 -87.41
N ASP A 139 34.49 134.79 -87.20
CA ASP A 139 33.65 134.50 -86.03
C ASP A 139 34.54 134.44 -84.78
N ASN A 140 34.14 135.16 -83.72
CA ASN A 140 34.88 135.18 -82.46
C ASN A 140 34.08 134.46 -81.36
N ALA A 141 34.79 133.92 -80.36
CA ALA A 141 34.20 133.14 -79.29
C ALA A 141 34.72 133.62 -77.92
N ILE A 142 33.86 134.20 -77.09
CA ILE A 142 34.25 134.72 -75.78
C ILE A 142 33.94 133.68 -74.71
N LEU A 143 34.98 133.12 -74.10
CA LEU A 143 34.89 132.19 -72.97
C LEU A 143 34.89 132.97 -71.66
N GLU A 144 33.72 133.17 -71.07
CA GLU A 144 33.56 133.82 -69.76
C GLU A 144 33.51 132.79 -68.63
N VAL A 145 34.32 132.97 -67.58
CA VAL A 145 34.07 132.31 -66.29
C VAL A 145 33.17 133.21 -65.45
N VAL A 146 32.03 132.68 -65.04
CA VAL A 146 30.90 133.44 -64.50
C VAL A 146 30.49 132.88 -63.14
N GLU A 147 30.38 133.75 -62.15
CA GLU A 147 29.68 133.47 -60.90
C GLU A 147 28.24 133.99 -60.98
N VAL A 148 27.28 133.11 -60.69
CA VAL A 148 25.86 133.47 -60.57
C VAL A 148 25.50 133.56 -59.09
N ASN A 149 25.39 134.78 -58.59
CA ASN A 149 24.96 135.07 -57.23
C ASN A 149 23.48 135.49 -57.23
N ARG A 150 22.78 135.33 -56.09
CA ARG A 150 21.32 135.58 -55.94
C ARG A 150 20.86 137.00 -56.30
N PHE A 151 21.79 137.94 -56.44
CA PHE A 151 21.53 139.33 -56.78
C PHE A 151 22.16 139.78 -58.12
N ARG A 152 23.24 139.13 -58.60
CA ARG A 152 24.01 139.61 -59.76
C ARG A 152 24.87 138.50 -60.39
N ARG A 153 25.01 138.55 -61.73
CA ARG A 153 26.02 137.84 -62.53
C ARG A 153 27.36 138.59 -62.46
N LEU A 154 28.44 137.91 -62.08
CA LEU A 154 29.80 138.44 -62.02
C LEU A 154 30.71 137.63 -62.94
N THR A 155 31.31 138.26 -63.94
CA THR A 155 32.36 137.63 -64.76
C THR A 155 33.70 137.78 -64.03
N HIS A 156 34.36 136.65 -63.74
CA HIS A 156 35.66 136.60 -63.05
C HIS A 156 36.85 136.69 -64.01
N LEU A 157 36.67 136.19 -65.23
CA LEU A 157 37.65 136.23 -66.32
C LEU A 157 36.88 136.08 -67.64
N PHE A 158 37.31 136.74 -68.71
CA PHE A 158 36.89 136.40 -70.08
C PHE A 158 38.10 136.16 -70.98
N LEU A 159 37.98 135.27 -71.95
CA LEU A 159 39.05 134.96 -72.88
C LEU A 159 38.51 134.95 -74.31
N GLU A 160 39.08 135.80 -75.15
CA GLU A 160 38.78 135.84 -76.58
C GLU A 160 39.48 134.66 -77.27
N LEU A 161 38.68 133.68 -77.70
CA LEU A 161 39.06 132.54 -78.52
C LEU A 161 38.70 132.82 -79.98
N GLN A 162 39.54 132.33 -80.88
CA GLN A 162 39.31 132.32 -82.33
C GLN A 162 39.20 130.87 -82.80
N PHE A 163 38.43 130.64 -83.86
CA PHE A 163 38.48 129.36 -84.58
C PHE A 163 39.87 129.17 -85.16
N ALA A 164 40.48 128.01 -84.93
CA ALA A 164 41.81 127.74 -85.44
C ALA A 164 41.81 127.67 -86.97
N PRO A 165 42.81 128.28 -87.65
CA PRO A 165 42.88 128.27 -89.11
C PRO A 165 43.00 126.85 -89.65
N THR A 166 42.54 126.65 -90.88
CA THR A 166 42.41 125.34 -91.54
C THR A 166 43.66 124.45 -91.40
N GLU A 167 44.87 125.03 -91.53
CA GLU A 167 46.14 124.29 -91.38
C GLU A 167 46.33 123.71 -89.96
N GLN A 168 45.97 124.47 -88.92
CA GLN A 168 46.08 124.03 -87.53
C GLN A 168 45.02 122.99 -87.17
N LEU A 169 43.80 123.11 -87.72
CA LEU A 169 42.76 122.10 -87.61
C LEU A 169 43.18 120.79 -88.29
N GLN A 170 43.72 120.85 -89.51
CA GLN A 170 44.25 119.67 -90.21
C GLN A 170 45.37 118.98 -89.41
N LYS A 171 46.35 119.75 -88.91
CA LYS A 171 47.41 119.22 -88.03
C LYS A 171 46.84 118.54 -86.80
N HIS A 172 45.82 119.13 -86.16
CA HIS A 172 45.18 118.55 -84.99
C HIS A 172 44.45 117.23 -85.31
N LEU A 173 43.66 117.19 -86.38
CA LEU A 173 42.92 116.01 -86.81
C LEU A 173 43.87 114.86 -87.19
N CYS A 174 44.94 115.13 -87.93
CA CYS A 174 45.98 114.15 -88.23
C CYS A 174 46.64 113.60 -86.95
N SER A 175 46.96 114.45 -85.98
CA SER A 175 47.52 114.05 -84.68
C SER A 175 46.56 113.14 -83.90
N LEU A 176 45.27 113.45 -83.86
CA LEU A 176 44.23 112.59 -83.26
C LEU A 176 44.13 111.23 -83.96
N VAL A 177 44.05 111.20 -85.29
CA VAL A 177 43.94 109.95 -86.08
C VAL A 177 45.16 109.05 -85.88
N ILE A 178 46.37 109.62 -85.85
CA ILE A 178 47.61 108.88 -85.58
C ILE A 178 47.61 108.32 -84.15
N GLY A 179 47.23 109.12 -83.16
CA GLY A 179 47.12 108.70 -81.76
C GLY A 179 46.16 107.53 -81.56
N LEU A 180 44.91 107.70 -82.01
CA LEU A 180 43.86 106.68 -81.91
C LEU A 180 44.20 105.41 -82.70
N THR A 181 44.86 105.53 -83.86
CA THR A 181 45.32 104.37 -84.65
C THR A 181 46.39 103.58 -83.92
N LYS A 182 47.34 104.27 -83.25
CA LYS A 182 48.39 103.65 -82.43
C LYS A 182 47.80 102.97 -81.19
N GLU A 183 46.86 103.62 -80.51
CA GLU A 183 46.16 103.07 -79.35
C GLU A 183 45.36 101.81 -79.73
N ARG A 184 44.54 101.88 -80.78
CA ARG A 184 43.79 100.73 -81.32
C ARG A 184 44.71 99.55 -81.65
N ALA A 185 45.86 99.80 -82.29
CA ALA A 185 46.83 98.74 -82.60
C ALA A 185 47.47 98.12 -81.34
N GLY A 186 47.72 98.93 -80.30
CA GLY A 186 48.18 98.45 -78.99
C GLY A 186 47.15 97.56 -78.29
N LEU A 187 45.91 98.03 -78.19
CA LEU A 187 44.79 97.29 -77.60
C LEU A 187 44.50 95.99 -78.37
N GLN A 188 44.50 96.02 -79.71
CA GLN A 188 44.29 94.84 -80.54
C GLN A 188 45.39 93.79 -80.32
N LYS A 189 46.65 94.21 -80.13
CA LYS A 189 47.75 93.31 -79.78
C LYS A 189 47.56 92.70 -78.38
N GLN A 190 47.17 93.49 -77.38
CA GLN A 190 46.92 93.01 -76.02
C GLN A 190 45.76 92.00 -75.99
N LEU A 191 44.66 92.27 -76.70
CA LEU A 191 43.53 91.34 -76.84
C LEU A 191 43.95 90.01 -77.47
N PHE A 192 44.76 90.04 -78.54
CA PHE A 192 45.27 88.82 -79.17
C PHE A 192 46.19 88.02 -78.24
N GLN A 193 47.05 88.68 -77.46
CA GLN A 193 47.91 88.01 -76.49
C GLN A 193 47.09 87.35 -75.38
N LEU A 194 46.10 88.05 -74.82
CA LEU A 194 45.24 87.55 -73.75
C LEU A 194 44.33 86.39 -74.21
N ASP A 195 43.77 86.45 -75.41
CA ASP A 195 43.00 85.35 -76.02
C ASP A 195 43.87 84.10 -76.23
N GLU A 196 45.11 84.27 -76.72
CA GLU A 196 46.06 83.19 -76.88
C GLU A 196 46.57 82.61 -75.56
N GLU A 197 46.65 83.39 -74.48
CA GLU A 197 46.96 82.90 -73.13
C GLU A 197 45.77 82.14 -72.53
N LEU A 198 44.55 82.71 -72.62
CA LEU A 198 43.31 82.10 -72.15
C LEU A 198 43.02 80.76 -72.84
N LYS A 199 43.26 80.64 -74.16
CA LYS A 199 43.16 79.36 -74.89
C LYS A 199 44.14 78.30 -74.35
N LYS A 200 45.37 78.70 -74.03
CA LYS A 200 46.40 77.80 -73.50
C LYS A 200 46.07 77.35 -72.08
N GLU A 201 45.53 78.23 -71.25
CA GLU A 201 45.05 77.91 -69.91
C GLU A 201 43.82 77.00 -69.94
N LYS A 202 42.80 77.35 -70.73
CA LYS A 202 41.61 76.52 -70.96
C LYS A 202 41.97 75.11 -71.43
N LYS A 203 42.91 74.97 -72.37
CA LYS A 203 43.37 73.66 -72.83
C LYS A 203 44.08 72.85 -71.74
N LYS A 204 44.92 73.49 -70.91
CA LYS A 204 45.54 72.80 -69.75
C LYS A 204 44.48 72.31 -68.79
N GLU A 205 43.43 73.11 -68.54
CA GLU A 205 42.37 72.72 -67.61
C GLU A 205 41.46 71.61 -68.19
N GLU A 206 41.22 71.60 -69.50
CA GLU A 206 40.57 70.45 -70.17
C GLU A 206 41.41 69.15 -70.06
N GLU A 207 42.75 69.26 -70.03
CA GLU A 207 43.66 68.13 -69.85
C GLU A 207 43.76 67.67 -68.38
N THR A 208 43.74 68.58 -67.39
CA THR A 208 43.69 68.23 -65.95
C THR A 208 42.35 67.61 -65.58
N VAL A 209 41.22 68.21 -66.00
CA VAL A 209 39.87 67.67 -65.75
C VAL A 209 39.74 66.25 -66.31
N ARG A 210 40.11 66.03 -67.58
CA ARG A 210 40.06 64.68 -68.19
C ARG A 210 40.91 63.64 -67.45
N ARG A 211 42.08 64.06 -66.95
CA ARG A 211 42.94 63.21 -66.09
C ARG A 211 42.25 62.89 -64.78
N HIS A 212 41.62 63.87 -64.12
CA HIS A 212 40.91 63.66 -62.85
C HIS A 212 39.65 62.79 -63.03
N GLU A 213 38.89 62.94 -64.10
CA GLU A 213 37.78 62.07 -64.46
C GLU A 213 38.24 60.61 -64.63
N SER A 214 39.31 60.37 -65.38
CA SER A 214 39.88 59.03 -65.57
C SER A 214 40.38 58.40 -64.27
N GLN A 215 41.00 59.19 -63.38
CA GLN A 215 41.43 58.74 -62.06
C GLN A 215 40.26 58.42 -61.13
N LEU A 216 39.22 59.26 -61.13
CA LEU A 216 37.99 59.07 -60.36
C LEU A 216 37.26 57.80 -60.83
N GLU A 217 37.18 57.57 -62.13
CA GLU A 217 36.52 56.38 -62.68
C GLU A 217 37.32 55.10 -62.39
N SER A 218 38.65 55.16 -62.46
CA SER A 218 39.53 54.06 -62.00
C SER A 218 39.40 53.80 -60.49
N ALA A 219 39.17 54.83 -59.67
CA ALA A 219 38.91 54.68 -58.25
C ALA A 219 37.54 54.06 -57.97
N ARG A 220 36.47 54.53 -58.64
CA ARG A 220 35.11 53.97 -58.57
C ARG A 220 35.09 52.49 -58.94
N ASN A 221 35.71 52.11 -60.06
CA ASN A 221 35.73 50.72 -60.52
C ASN A 221 36.51 49.80 -59.57
N ARG A 222 37.57 50.28 -58.91
CA ARG A 222 38.25 49.52 -57.84
C ARG A 222 37.40 49.40 -56.59
N HIS A 223 36.71 50.47 -56.18
CA HIS A 223 35.83 50.45 -55.02
C HIS A 223 34.63 49.51 -55.23
N LEU A 224 33.96 49.58 -56.38
CA LEU A 224 32.83 48.72 -56.72
C LEU A 224 33.21 47.23 -56.71
N LYS A 225 34.38 46.88 -57.27
CA LYS A 225 34.93 45.51 -57.17
C LYS A 225 35.19 45.11 -55.72
N SER A 226 35.86 45.96 -54.94
CA SER A 226 36.13 45.69 -53.52
C SER A 226 34.86 45.52 -52.69
N VAL A 227 33.78 46.25 -52.98
CA VAL A 227 32.48 46.10 -52.32
C VAL A 227 31.82 44.78 -52.71
N ALA A 228 31.80 44.44 -54.00
CA ALA A 228 31.24 43.17 -54.47
C ALA A 228 32.00 41.95 -53.91
N GLU A 229 33.34 42.02 -53.85
CA GLU A 229 34.18 40.99 -53.21
C GLU A 229 33.90 40.85 -51.70
N LEU A 230 33.70 41.98 -51.00
CA LEU A 230 33.39 41.95 -49.57
C LEU A 230 31.97 41.40 -49.30
N GLN A 231 31.00 41.76 -50.14
CA GLN A 231 29.63 41.26 -50.07
C GLN A 231 29.57 39.75 -50.36
N ALA A 232 30.30 39.27 -51.37
CA ALA A 232 30.39 37.84 -51.69
C ALA A 232 30.98 37.04 -50.51
N ARG A 233 32.06 37.52 -49.89
CA ARG A 233 32.63 36.88 -48.68
C ARG A 233 31.68 36.92 -47.50
N HIS A 234 30.99 38.03 -47.27
CA HIS A 234 30.04 38.16 -46.18
C HIS A 234 28.88 37.16 -46.31
N GLU A 235 28.31 37.02 -47.50
CA GLU A 235 27.23 36.05 -47.74
C GLU A 235 27.74 34.60 -47.68
N GLU A 236 28.98 34.33 -48.07
CA GLU A 236 29.64 33.02 -47.91
C GLU A 236 29.89 32.67 -46.42
N GLU A 237 30.38 33.62 -45.62
CA GLU A 237 30.57 33.47 -44.17
C GLU A 237 29.24 33.31 -43.42
N LYS A 238 28.24 34.13 -43.77
CA LYS A 238 26.88 34.01 -43.27
C LYS A 238 26.29 32.64 -43.58
N ALA A 239 26.37 32.17 -44.83
CA ALA A 239 25.88 30.85 -45.20
C ALA A 239 26.60 29.72 -44.45
N LYS A 240 27.91 29.85 -44.19
CA LYS A 240 28.65 28.90 -43.33
C LYS A 240 28.11 28.90 -41.90
N LEU A 241 27.88 30.08 -41.31
CA LEU A 241 27.34 30.21 -39.95
C LEU A 241 25.91 29.69 -39.84
N GLU A 242 25.05 29.98 -40.81
CA GLU A 242 23.68 29.44 -40.89
C GLU A 242 23.68 27.91 -40.98
N ASN A 243 24.61 27.32 -41.75
CA ASN A 243 24.80 25.87 -41.79
C ASN A 243 25.33 25.28 -40.47
N THR A 244 26.30 25.92 -39.79
CA THR A 244 26.79 25.41 -38.50
C THR A 244 25.75 25.54 -37.40
N ILE A 245 24.98 26.65 -37.36
CA ILE A 245 23.86 26.83 -36.43
C ILE A 245 22.78 25.78 -36.70
N SER A 246 22.42 25.55 -37.97
CA SER A 246 21.45 24.52 -38.35
C SER A 246 21.90 23.12 -37.92
N LYS A 247 23.19 22.80 -38.08
CA LYS A 247 23.74 21.52 -37.60
C LYS A 247 23.70 21.42 -36.07
N ILE A 248 24.17 22.44 -35.35
CA ILE A 248 24.18 22.46 -33.88
C ILE A 248 22.76 22.30 -33.31
N ASN A 249 21.76 22.97 -33.90
CA ASN A 249 20.37 22.82 -33.51
C ASN A 249 19.84 21.39 -33.74
N LEU A 250 20.24 20.74 -34.83
CA LEU A 250 19.82 19.38 -35.17
C LEU A 250 20.51 18.34 -34.27
N ASP A 251 21.83 18.50 -34.03
CA ASP A 251 22.59 17.69 -33.08
C ASP A 251 22.00 17.82 -31.65
N PHE A 252 21.72 19.05 -31.20
CA PHE A 252 21.13 19.34 -29.88
C PHE A 252 19.69 18.83 -29.74
N GLN A 253 18.88 18.90 -30.81
CA GLN A 253 17.53 18.33 -30.78
C GLN A 253 17.56 16.80 -30.72
N ALA A 254 18.50 16.16 -31.42
CA ALA A 254 18.71 14.71 -31.30
C ALA A 254 19.15 14.30 -29.88
N GLU A 255 20.01 15.09 -29.23
CA GLU A 255 20.37 14.90 -27.80
C GLU A 255 19.15 15.08 -26.87
N CYS A 256 18.33 16.12 -27.09
CA CYS A 256 17.11 16.34 -26.32
C CYS A 256 16.11 15.18 -26.45
N ASP A 257 15.94 14.62 -27.65
CA ASP A 257 15.03 13.50 -27.87
C ASP A 257 15.60 12.17 -27.33
N GLN A 258 16.92 11.96 -27.34
CA GLN A 258 17.57 10.83 -26.63
C GLN A 258 17.43 10.94 -25.11
N LEU A 259 17.58 12.15 -24.54
CA LEU A 259 17.36 12.39 -23.12
C LEU A 259 15.88 12.15 -22.73
N ARG A 260 14.93 12.48 -23.61
CA ARG A 260 13.51 12.15 -23.41
C ARG A 260 13.23 10.65 -23.42
N THR A 261 13.79 9.89 -24.36
CA THR A 261 13.61 8.43 -24.35
C THR A 261 14.24 7.79 -23.11
N SER A 262 15.45 8.19 -22.74
CA SER A 262 16.12 7.69 -21.54
C SER A 262 15.39 8.06 -20.24
N LEU A 263 14.80 9.26 -20.15
CA LEU A 263 13.91 9.63 -19.04
C LEU A 263 12.65 8.75 -19.00
N SER A 264 12.01 8.50 -20.14
CA SER A 264 10.83 7.64 -20.21
C SER A 264 11.14 6.18 -19.82
N GLU A 265 12.32 5.68 -20.18
CA GLU A 265 12.82 4.35 -19.77
C GLU A 265 13.09 4.31 -18.26
N LEU A 266 13.72 5.35 -17.70
CA LEU A 266 13.95 5.50 -16.26
C LEU A 266 12.65 5.62 -15.47
N GLU A 267 11.64 6.32 -15.98
CA GLU A 267 10.32 6.43 -15.35
C GLU A 267 9.59 5.08 -15.38
N ALA A 268 9.62 4.36 -16.51
CA ALA A 268 9.05 3.02 -16.61
C ALA A 268 9.72 2.04 -15.63
N ALA A 269 11.05 1.94 -15.64
CA ALA A 269 11.82 1.10 -14.72
C ALA A 269 11.60 1.49 -13.25
N ARG A 270 11.39 2.78 -12.96
CA ARG A 270 11.03 3.26 -11.62
C ARG A 270 9.63 2.84 -11.20
N THR A 271 8.65 2.85 -12.11
CA THR A 271 7.30 2.32 -11.81
C THR A 271 7.31 0.81 -11.60
N GLU A 272 8.06 0.05 -12.39
CA GLU A 272 8.26 -1.39 -12.21
C GLU A 272 8.96 -1.72 -10.87
N CYS A 273 10.02 -0.99 -10.51
CA CYS A 273 10.63 -1.11 -9.19
C CYS A 273 9.66 -0.77 -8.05
N ALA A 274 8.70 0.15 -8.27
CA ALA A 274 7.69 0.49 -7.27
C ALA A 274 6.63 -0.61 -7.12
N THR A 275 6.16 -1.22 -8.22
CA THR A 275 5.21 -2.36 -8.15
C THR A 275 5.85 -3.58 -7.53
N ILE A 276 7.06 -3.96 -7.96
CA ILE A 276 7.84 -5.07 -7.36
C ILE A 276 8.12 -4.82 -5.87
N SER A 277 8.29 -3.56 -5.46
CA SER A 277 8.42 -3.18 -4.06
C SER A 277 7.09 -3.30 -3.27
N SER A 278 5.94 -3.04 -3.88
CA SER A 278 4.62 -3.28 -3.26
C SER A 278 4.36 -4.77 -3.10
N GLU A 279 4.55 -5.55 -4.17
CA GLU A 279 4.45 -7.01 -4.16
C GLU A 279 5.38 -7.64 -3.10
N ASN A 280 6.61 -7.13 -2.95
CA ASN A 280 7.52 -7.56 -1.88
C ASN A 280 7.01 -7.22 -0.47
N ILE A 281 6.28 -6.13 -0.29
CA ILE A 281 5.67 -5.77 1.01
C ILE A 281 4.45 -6.66 1.29
N GLU A 282 3.61 -6.91 0.28
CA GLU A 282 2.43 -7.77 0.37
C GLU A 282 2.82 -9.23 0.65
N LEU A 283 3.76 -9.80 -0.09
CA LEU A 283 4.30 -11.14 0.15
C LEU A 283 4.98 -11.27 1.53
N ARG A 284 5.59 -10.19 2.06
CA ARG A 284 6.12 -10.18 3.44
C ARG A 284 4.99 -10.20 4.47
N GLN A 285 3.91 -9.43 4.26
CA GLN A 285 2.74 -9.45 5.13
C GLN A 285 2.03 -10.82 5.11
N GLU A 286 1.95 -11.47 3.95
CA GLU A 286 1.44 -12.84 3.80
C GLU A 286 2.32 -13.85 4.55
N ILE A 287 3.64 -13.81 4.37
CA ILE A 287 4.60 -14.64 5.11
C ILE A 287 4.47 -14.42 6.64
N ASP A 288 4.33 -13.18 7.10
CA ASP A 288 4.12 -12.87 8.52
C ASP A 288 2.70 -13.21 9.00
N GLY A 289 1.72 -13.33 8.10
CA GLY A 289 0.42 -13.97 8.33
C GLY A 289 0.58 -15.47 8.59
N ALA A 290 1.10 -16.21 7.61
CA ALA A 290 1.34 -17.64 7.70
C ALA A 290 2.23 -18.02 8.90
N ARG A 291 3.23 -17.21 9.25
CA ARG A 291 4.05 -17.39 10.46
C ARG A 291 3.23 -17.30 11.75
N ARG A 292 2.25 -16.39 11.83
CA ARG A 292 1.33 -16.28 12.98
C ARG A 292 0.38 -17.48 13.04
N GLU A 293 -0.13 -17.93 11.91
CA GLU A 293 -0.97 -19.13 11.82
C GLU A 293 -0.22 -20.40 12.25
N VAL A 294 1.04 -20.58 11.81
CA VAL A 294 1.91 -21.68 12.26
C VAL A 294 2.12 -21.63 13.78
N VAL A 295 2.43 -20.46 14.35
CA VAL A 295 2.61 -20.31 15.81
C VAL A 295 1.32 -20.60 16.59
N GLU A 296 0.14 -20.25 16.06
CA GLU A 296 -1.13 -20.59 16.71
C GLU A 296 -1.46 -22.08 16.57
N ALA A 297 -1.20 -22.69 15.41
CA ALA A 297 -1.30 -24.13 15.22
C ALA A 297 -0.34 -24.91 16.15
N GLU A 298 0.89 -24.44 16.32
CA GLU A 298 1.84 -24.98 17.30
C GLU A 298 1.32 -24.89 18.73
N LYS A 299 0.70 -23.78 19.15
CA LYS A 299 0.03 -23.71 20.48
C LYS A 299 -1.08 -24.74 20.61
N ILE A 300 -1.93 -24.89 19.59
CA ILE A 300 -3.04 -25.86 19.60
C ILE A 300 -2.49 -27.30 19.67
N VAL A 301 -1.44 -27.61 18.90
CA VAL A 301 -0.74 -28.91 18.97
C VAL A 301 -0.15 -29.14 20.37
N ASN A 302 0.54 -28.16 20.95
CA ASN A 302 1.09 -28.28 22.30
C ASN A 302 -0.01 -28.46 23.38
N GLN A 303 -1.15 -27.79 23.25
CA GLN A 303 -2.32 -27.99 24.12
C GLN A 303 -2.92 -29.39 23.97
N LEU A 304 -3.05 -29.88 22.73
CA LEU A 304 -3.55 -31.23 22.44
C LEU A 304 -2.59 -32.31 22.93
N GLN A 305 -1.27 -32.13 22.77
CA GLN A 305 -0.24 -33.00 23.34
C GLN A 305 -0.28 -33.00 24.88
N SER A 306 -0.44 -31.84 25.51
CA SER A 306 -0.58 -31.75 26.97
C SER A 306 -1.82 -32.48 27.48
N ARG A 307 -2.94 -32.38 26.75
CA ARG A 307 -4.17 -33.13 27.05
C ARG A 307 -4.04 -34.63 26.76
N LEU A 308 -3.32 -35.01 25.71
CA LEU A 308 -3.06 -36.41 25.37
C LEU A 308 -2.21 -37.06 26.46
N CYS A 309 -1.09 -36.45 26.83
CA CYS A 309 -0.23 -36.90 27.94
C CYS A 309 -1.02 -37.05 29.26
N GLY A 310 -1.90 -36.10 29.59
CA GLY A 310 -2.79 -36.21 30.75
C GLY A 310 -3.78 -37.38 30.65
N ALA A 311 -4.31 -37.68 29.47
CA ALA A 311 -5.22 -38.80 29.25
C ALA A 311 -4.48 -40.16 29.20
N GLU A 312 -3.27 -40.21 28.62
CA GLU A 312 -2.39 -41.37 28.64
C GLU A 312 -1.97 -41.71 30.07
N GLN A 313 -1.66 -40.70 30.90
CA GLN A 313 -1.38 -40.92 32.32
C GLN A 313 -2.64 -41.31 33.12
N GLU A 314 -3.82 -40.74 32.82
CA GLU A 314 -5.06 -41.24 33.41
C GLU A 314 -5.32 -42.71 33.04
N ILE A 315 -5.05 -43.12 31.80
CA ILE A 315 -5.17 -44.53 31.36
C ILE A 315 -4.20 -45.41 32.16
N LEU A 316 -2.92 -45.03 32.30
CA LEU A 316 -1.94 -45.77 33.10
C LEU A 316 -2.38 -45.90 34.58
N GLU A 317 -2.96 -44.86 35.17
CA GLU A 317 -3.53 -44.92 36.52
C GLU A 317 -4.74 -45.87 36.58
N LYS A 318 -5.64 -45.86 35.58
CA LYS A 318 -6.75 -46.82 35.50
C LYS A 318 -6.26 -48.25 35.29
N GLU A 319 -5.26 -48.48 34.46
CA GLU A 319 -4.64 -49.80 34.24
C GLU A 319 -4.00 -50.34 35.53
N SER A 320 -3.29 -49.49 36.29
CA SER A 320 -2.77 -49.87 37.61
C SER A 320 -3.88 -50.22 38.62
N ILE A 321 -4.99 -49.47 38.62
CA ILE A 321 -6.15 -49.75 39.48
C ILE A 321 -6.86 -51.04 39.04
N ILE A 322 -6.93 -51.32 37.74
CA ILE A 322 -7.46 -52.57 37.19
C ILE A 322 -6.58 -53.74 37.64
N PHE A 323 -5.26 -53.64 37.49
CA PHE A 323 -4.30 -54.67 37.93
C PHE A 323 -4.44 -54.97 39.44
N GLU A 324 -4.51 -53.93 40.29
CA GLU A 324 -4.80 -54.12 41.72
C GLU A 324 -6.17 -54.79 41.97
N SER A 325 -7.18 -54.48 41.14
CA SER A 325 -8.50 -55.10 41.27
C SER A 325 -8.51 -56.57 40.84
N GLU A 326 -7.72 -56.93 39.83
CA GLU A 326 -7.53 -58.30 39.36
C GLU A 326 -6.73 -59.12 40.39
N GLU A 327 -5.68 -58.57 41.00
CA GLU A 327 -4.95 -59.24 42.08
C GLU A 327 -5.86 -59.49 43.30
N ARG A 328 -6.71 -58.51 43.67
CA ARG A 328 -7.73 -58.69 44.72
C ARG A 328 -8.75 -59.77 44.35
N LEU A 329 -9.14 -59.86 43.07
CA LEU A 329 -10.07 -60.86 42.56
C LEU A 329 -9.47 -62.27 42.57
N GLU A 330 -8.21 -62.43 42.15
CA GLU A 330 -7.50 -63.71 42.20
C GLU A 330 -7.26 -64.16 43.65
N ASN A 331 -6.91 -63.23 44.55
CA ASN A 331 -6.87 -63.53 45.98
C ASN A 331 -8.24 -63.99 46.51
N ALA A 332 -9.34 -63.36 46.09
CA ALA A 332 -10.68 -63.80 46.46
C ALA A 332 -10.98 -65.23 45.93
N PHE A 333 -10.68 -65.53 44.66
CA PHE A 333 -10.78 -66.90 44.12
C PHE A 333 -9.91 -67.91 44.87
N ALA A 334 -8.70 -67.52 45.29
CA ALA A 334 -7.82 -68.34 46.09
C ALA A 334 -8.34 -68.56 47.53
N THR A 335 -9.17 -67.67 48.08
CA THR A 335 -9.91 -67.95 49.34
C THR A 335 -11.11 -68.87 49.10
N LEU A 336 -11.88 -68.63 48.03
CA LEU A 336 -13.02 -69.47 47.63
C LEU A 336 -12.59 -70.94 47.51
N LYS A 337 -11.55 -71.22 46.71
CA LYS A 337 -11.03 -72.57 46.50
C LYS A 337 -10.59 -73.26 47.80
N ARG A 338 -9.96 -72.52 48.73
CA ARG A 338 -9.62 -73.05 50.07
C ARG A 338 -10.87 -73.41 50.87
N THR A 339 -11.95 -72.62 50.78
CA THR A 339 -13.22 -72.97 51.44
C THR A 339 -13.92 -74.17 50.81
N GLU A 340 -13.92 -74.29 49.48
CA GLU A 340 -14.43 -75.47 48.76
C GLU A 340 -13.68 -76.74 49.17
N GLU A 341 -12.34 -76.68 49.27
CA GLU A 341 -11.52 -77.78 49.78
C GLU A 341 -11.84 -78.15 51.24
N THR A 342 -12.18 -77.19 52.11
CA THR A 342 -12.61 -77.52 53.49
C THR A 342 -14.00 -78.14 53.55
N VAL A 343 -14.94 -77.69 52.70
CA VAL A 343 -16.28 -78.29 52.59
C VAL A 343 -16.18 -79.73 52.06
N ALA A 344 -15.34 -79.98 51.05
CA ALA A 344 -15.08 -81.33 50.54
C ALA A 344 -14.50 -82.26 51.62
N LYS A 345 -13.56 -81.78 52.44
CA LYS A 345 -12.99 -82.52 53.58
C LYS A 345 -14.04 -82.83 54.65
N GLN A 346 -14.95 -81.89 54.95
CA GLN A 346 -16.05 -82.13 55.89
C GLN A 346 -17.08 -83.12 55.35
N ALA A 347 -17.43 -83.03 54.06
CA ALA A 347 -18.34 -83.99 53.41
C ALA A 347 -17.80 -85.43 53.48
N ALA A 348 -16.52 -85.64 53.23
CA ALA A 348 -15.89 -86.96 53.33
C ALA A 348 -15.97 -87.57 54.75
N ILE A 349 -15.84 -86.74 55.80
CA ILE A 349 -15.97 -87.17 57.21
C ILE A 349 -17.42 -87.58 57.51
N ILE A 350 -18.41 -86.83 57.00
CA ILE A 350 -19.84 -87.18 57.14
C ILE A 350 -20.13 -88.54 56.48
N THR A 351 -19.61 -88.78 55.27
CA THR A 351 -19.77 -90.07 54.57
C THR A 351 -19.18 -91.24 55.37
N GLN A 352 -17.98 -91.07 55.96
CA GLN A 352 -17.37 -92.11 56.81
C GLN A 352 -18.16 -92.41 58.09
N LEU A 353 -18.75 -91.39 58.71
CA LEU A 353 -19.62 -91.58 59.87
C LEU A 353 -20.93 -92.29 59.49
N GLN A 354 -21.49 -91.97 58.32
CA GLN A 354 -22.67 -92.67 57.78
C GLN A 354 -22.39 -94.14 57.45
N THR A 355 -21.20 -94.49 56.95
CA THR A 355 -20.85 -95.90 56.68
C THR A 355 -20.82 -96.72 57.97
N LYS A 356 -20.10 -96.22 59.00
CA LYS A 356 -20.00 -96.88 60.32
C LYS A 356 -21.37 -97.04 61.00
N TYR A 357 -22.28 -96.09 60.77
CA TYR A 357 -23.63 -96.17 61.30
C TYR A 357 -24.49 -97.24 60.61
N ALA A 358 -24.30 -97.46 59.30
CA ALA A 358 -24.97 -98.52 58.57
C ALA A 358 -24.50 -99.92 59.02
N ASP A 359 -23.20 -100.12 59.21
CA ASP A 359 -22.63 -101.40 59.69
C ASP A 359 -23.22 -101.79 61.06
N GLN A 360 -23.39 -100.81 61.95
CA GLN A 360 -23.91 -101.02 63.31
C GLN A 360 -25.42 -101.31 63.34
N VAL A 361 -26.18 -100.81 62.36
CA VAL A 361 -27.58 -101.21 62.14
C VAL A 361 -27.65 -102.64 61.63
N ASP A 362 -26.79 -103.04 60.69
CA ASP A 362 -26.87 -104.38 60.10
C ASP A 362 -26.46 -105.49 61.08
N GLU A 363 -25.66 -105.20 62.11
CA GLU A 363 -25.35 -106.15 63.19
C GLU A 363 -26.51 -106.29 64.21
N THR A 364 -27.18 -105.19 64.57
CA THR A 364 -28.37 -105.25 65.45
C THR A 364 -29.57 -105.93 64.76
N GLN A 365 -29.73 -105.74 63.45
CA GLN A 365 -30.74 -106.43 62.62
C GLN A 365 -30.63 -107.98 62.73
N LYS A 366 -29.41 -108.51 62.82
CA LYS A 366 -29.14 -109.96 62.95
C LYS A 366 -29.54 -110.49 64.32
N GLY A 367 -29.33 -109.72 65.40
CA GLY A 367 -29.78 -110.06 66.76
C GLY A 367 -31.30 -110.23 66.84
N ILE A 368 -32.05 -109.26 66.28
CA ILE A 368 -33.51 -109.28 66.23
C ILE A 368 -34.04 -110.56 65.53
N HIS A 369 -33.35 -111.03 64.49
CA HIS A 369 -33.78 -112.20 63.72
C HIS A 369 -33.66 -113.53 64.48
N ILE A 370 -32.68 -113.65 65.39
CA ILE A 370 -32.51 -114.80 66.29
C ILE A 370 -33.58 -114.78 67.38
N LEU A 371 -33.83 -113.63 67.99
CA LEU A 371 -34.78 -113.48 69.11
C LEU A 371 -36.23 -113.68 68.68
N ARG A 372 -36.58 -113.31 67.44
CA ARG A 372 -37.90 -113.59 66.86
C ARG A 372 -38.15 -115.10 66.70
N ARG A 373 -37.13 -115.87 66.28
CA ARG A 373 -37.23 -117.32 66.08
C ARG A 373 -37.52 -118.07 67.39
N PHE A 374 -36.82 -117.74 68.48
CA PHE A 374 -37.11 -118.32 69.80
C PHE A 374 -38.51 -117.96 70.32
N LYS A 375 -39.00 -116.74 70.06
CA LYS A 375 -40.33 -116.29 70.49
C LYS A 375 -41.45 -117.13 69.87
N ASP A 376 -41.36 -117.43 68.58
CA ASP A 376 -42.40 -118.18 67.87
C ASP A 376 -42.44 -119.67 68.28
N GLU A 377 -41.29 -120.31 68.49
CA GLU A 377 -41.22 -121.69 68.99
C GLU A 377 -41.80 -121.81 70.42
N ILE A 378 -41.48 -120.87 71.32
CA ILE A 378 -42.04 -120.81 72.68
C ILE A 378 -43.55 -120.58 72.66
N MET A 379 -44.06 -119.68 71.80
CA MET A 379 -45.50 -119.40 71.71
C MET A 379 -46.32 -120.58 71.16
N ILE A 380 -45.76 -121.39 70.25
CA ILE A 380 -46.43 -122.59 69.72
C ILE A 380 -46.55 -123.66 70.81
N ASN A 381 -45.49 -123.91 71.59
CA ASN A 381 -45.54 -124.87 72.69
C ASN A 381 -46.44 -124.39 73.85
N HIS A 382 -46.39 -123.10 74.21
CA HIS A 382 -47.27 -122.56 75.25
C HIS A 382 -48.77 -122.66 74.88
N ARG A 383 -49.13 -122.46 73.61
CA ARG A 383 -50.51 -122.64 73.12
C ARG A 383 -50.98 -124.10 73.20
N LYS A 384 -50.12 -125.08 72.85
CA LYS A 384 -50.43 -126.51 73.04
C LYS A 384 -50.59 -126.90 74.50
N ALA A 385 -49.77 -126.36 75.40
CA ALA A 385 -49.86 -126.61 76.84
C ALA A 385 -51.12 -125.99 77.47
N SER A 386 -51.40 -124.71 77.22
CA SER A 386 -52.54 -124.00 77.80
C SER A 386 -53.89 -124.58 77.39
N LEU A 387 -54.02 -125.08 76.16
CA LEU A 387 -55.26 -125.74 75.71
C LEU A 387 -55.49 -127.08 76.43
N ARG A 388 -54.44 -127.89 76.64
CA ARG A 388 -54.53 -129.13 77.42
C ARG A 388 -54.88 -128.87 78.89
N ALA A 389 -54.23 -127.89 79.51
CA ALA A 389 -54.54 -127.50 80.89
C ALA A 389 -55.99 -127.01 81.04
N ARG A 390 -56.53 -126.28 80.05
CA ARG A 390 -57.91 -125.77 80.09
C ARG A 390 -58.97 -126.86 79.92
N ILE A 391 -58.72 -127.83 79.04
CA ILE A 391 -59.59 -129.00 78.86
C ILE A 391 -59.57 -129.88 80.12
N ALA A 392 -58.40 -130.06 80.76
CA ALA A 392 -58.31 -130.74 82.05
C ALA A 392 -59.11 -130.00 83.13
N LEU A 393 -59.01 -128.67 83.23
CA LEU A 393 -59.71 -127.88 84.26
C LEU A 393 -61.24 -127.81 84.06
N GLU A 394 -61.74 -127.92 82.82
CA GLU A 394 -63.19 -128.15 82.57
C GLU A 394 -63.63 -129.58 82.91
N GLN A 395 -62.77 -130.59 82.71
CA GLN A 395 -63.05 -131.97 83.11
C GLN A 395 -63.03 -132.12 84.63
N GLU A 396 -62.07 -131.51 85.33
CA GLU A 396 -62.01 -131.41 86.79
C GLU A 396 -63.27 -130.75 87.34
N LYS A 397 -63.73 -129.61 86.80
CA LYS A 397 -64.98 -128.98 87.25
C LYS A 397 -66.23 -129.84 87.05
N LYS A 398 -66.29 -130.67 86.01
CA LYS A 398 -67.38 -131.64 85.84
C LYS A 398 -67.27 -132.81 86.80
N VAL A 399 -66.06 -133.28 87.09
CA VAL A 399 -65.83 -134.30 88.13
C VAL A 399 -66.15 -133.72 89.52
N GLU A 400 -65.81 -132.47 89.81
CA GLU A 400 -66.11 -131.78 91.08
C GLU A 400 -67.62 -131.60 91.29
N GLN A 401 -68.38 -131.34 90.22
CA GLN A 401 -69.86 -131.38 90.26
C GLN A 401 -70.40 -132.78 90.57
N TYR A 402 -69.91 -133.83 89.88
CA TYR A 402 -70.31 -135.21 90.19
C TYR A 402 -69.82 -135.66 91.58
N GLU A 403 -68.70 -135.13 92.09
CA GLU A 403 -68.25 -135.36 93.47
C GLU A 403 -69.14 -134.67 94.50
N LEU A 404 -69.77 -133.53 94.16
CA LEU A 404 -70.78 -132.90 95.00
C LEU A 404 -72.04 -133.78 95.07
N GLU A 405 -72.53 -134.27 93.94
CA GLU A 405 -73.65 -135.21 93.89
C GLU A 405 -73.32 -136.53 94.62
N ILE A 406 -72.10 -137.05 94.47
CA ILE A 406 -71.61 -138.22 95.21
C ILE A 406 -71.45 -137.93 96.71
N LYS A 407 -71.11 -136.70 97.12
CA LYS A 407 -71.10 -136.29 98.54
C LYS A 407 -72.52 -136.19 99.12
N GLU A 408 -73.51 -135.71 98.36
CA GLU A 408 -74.92 -135.78 98.78
C GLU A 408 -75.46 -137.21 98.83
N MET A 409 -75.11 -138.05 97.85
CA MET A 409 -75.50 -139.47 97.83
C MET A 409 -74.82 -140.26 98.96
N LYS A 410 -73.56 -139.96 99.31
CA LYS A 410 -72.93 -140.47 100.53
C LYS A 410 -73.69 -140.03 101.78
N LYS A 411 -74.03 -138.74 101.88
CA LYS A 411 -74.77 -138.20 103.04
C LYS A 411 -76.17 -138.83 103.21
N LYS A 412 -76.83 -139.23 102.11
CA LYS A 412 -78.08 -140.03 102.13
C LYS A 412 -77.84 -141.52 102.40
N MET A 413 -76.72 -142.08 101.95
CA MET A 413 -76.35 -143.49 102.18
C MET A 413 -75.95 -143.75 103.63
N GLU A 414 -75.21 -142.84 104.27
CA GLU A 414 -74.91 -142.88 105.69
C GLU A 414 -76.22 -142.86 106.50
N SER A 415 -77.11 -141.88 106.28
CA SER A 415 -78.37 -141.80 107.03
C SER A 415 -79.28 -143.02 106.86
N LEU A 416 -79.36 -143.58 105.64
CA LEU A 416 -80.15 -144.79 105.36
C LEU A 416 -79.46 -146.10 105.80
N LYS A 417 -78.18 -146.07 106.20
CA LYS A 417 -77.48 -147.26 106.73
C LYS A 417 -77.09 -147.19 108.20
N GLU A 418 -77.06 -146.02 108.83
CA GLU A 418 -77.17 -145.92 110.29
C GLU A 418 -78.57 -146.41 110.74
N GLU A 419 -79.63 -146.08 109.98
CA GLU A 419 -80.96 -146.66 110.13
C GLU A 419 -80.96 -148.19 109.89
N ASN A 420 -80.25 -148.68 108.85
CA ASN A 420 -80.13 -150.13 108.58
C ASN A 420 -79.29 -150.87 109.64
N ASN A 421 -78.27 -150.23 110.22
CA ASN A 421 -77.50 -150.77 111.33
C ASN A 421 -78.35 -150.83 112.60
N GLN A 422 -79.17 -149.80 112.88
CA GLN A 422 -80.16 -149.83 113.96
C GLN A 422 -81.22 -150.93 113.73
N LEU A 423 -81.67 -151.14 112.48
CA LEU A 423 -82.55 -152.26 112.12
C LEU A 423 -81.87 -153.64 112.19
N ASN A 424 -80.58 -153.76 111.89
CA ASN A 424 -79.84 -155.01 112.04
C ASN A 424 -79.56 -155.31 113.53
N GLU A 425 -79.34 -154.25 114.32
CA GLU A 425 -79.52 -154.20 115.77
C GLU A 425 -80.99 -154.17 116.23
N GLN A 426 -81.91 -154.59 115.36
CA GLN A 426 -83.29 -155.03 115.62
C GLN A 426 -83.66 -156.38 114.96
N VAL A 427 -82.79 -156.96 114.12
CA VAL A 427 -82.75 -158.39 113.72
C VAL A 427 -82.03 -159.24 114.79
N ASN A 428 -80.97 -158.70 115.37
CA ASN A 428 -80.71 -158.77 116.81
C ASN A 428 -80.39 -160.12 117.48
N ARG A 429 -80.18 -160.19 118.79
CA ARG A 429 -81.22 -160.24 119.86
C ARG A 429 -82.38 -161.21 119.47
N ASN A 430 -83.29 -160.92 118.52
CA ASN A 430 -84.28 -161.90 118.02
C ASN A 430 -83.63 -163.19 117.43
N SER A 431 -82.52 -163.08 116.69
CA SER A 431 -81.80 -164.26 116.17
C SER A 431 -81.06 -165.05 117.27
N LYS A 432 -80.49 -164.34 118.25
CA LYS A 432 -79.88 -164.96 119.44
C LYS A 432 -80.92 -165.65 120.32
N GLU A 433 -82.08 -165.04 120.51
CA GLU A 433 -83.24 -165.62 121.16
C GLU A 433 -83.72 -166.87 120.41
N MET A 434 -83.79 -166.84 119.07
CA MET A 434 -84.19 -167.99 118.25
C MET A 434 -83.28 -169.22 118.37
N ASP A 435 -81.95 -169.07 118.32
CA ASP A 435 -81.05 -170.24 118.35
C ASP A 435 -80.68 -170.70 119.78
N ASP A 436 -80.71 -169.81 120.79
CA ASP A 436 -80.73 -170.26 122.19
C ASP A 436 -82.09 -170.90 122.55
N LEU A 437 -83.19 -170.54 121.89
CA LEU A 437 -84.45 -171.32 121.92
C LEU A 437 -84.34 -172.63 121.12
N ARG A 438 -83.41 -172.80 120.18
CA ARG A 438 -83.14 -174.11 119.55
C ARG A 438 -82.26 -175.03 120.37
N LYS A 439 -81.36 -174.51 121.23
CA LYS A 439 -80.87 -175.30 122.38
C LYS A 439 -82.07 -175.78 123.19
N SER A 440 -82.96 -174.85 123.55
CA SER A 440 -84.15 -175.16 124.34
C SER A 440 -85.19 -176.06 123.63
N LEU A 441 -85.08 -176.32 122.32
CA LEU A 441 -85.97 -177.25 121.62
C LEU A 441 -85.31 -178.62 121.45
N ASN A 442 -84.03 -178.69 121.05
CA ASN A 442 -83.37 -179.98 120.85
C ASN A 442 -82.95 -180.68 122.16
N ASP A 443 -82.68 -179.93 123.23
CA ASP A 443 -82.52 -180.53 124.57
C ASP A 443 -83.87 -180.96 125.20
N VAL A 444 -85.01 -180.50 124.67
CA VAL A 444 -86.37 -180.73 125.23
C VAL A 444 -87.27 -181.60 124.34
N MET A 445 -86.86 -181.91 123.10
CA MET A 445 -87.25 -183.15 122.42
C MET A 445 -86.45 -184.38 122.91
N ALA A 446 -85.55 -184.21 123.89
CA ALA A 446 -84.68 -185.26 124.42
C ALA A 446 -84.74 -185.45 125.95
N GLN A 447 -84.82 -184.37 126.76
CA GLN A 447 -85.48 -184.47 128.06
C GLN A 447 -86.99 -184.65 127.85
N MET A 448 -87.71 -185.13 128.87
CA MET A 448 -89.18 -185.17 128.90
C MET A 448 -89.85 -185.97 127.77
N GLU A 449 -89.37 -187.17 127.45
CA GLU A 449 -90.26 -188.33 127.70
C GLU A 449 -89.59 -189.48 128.48
N GLY A 450 -88.33 -189.30 128.89
CA GLY A 450 -87.62 -190.29 129.72
C GLY A 450 -88.10 -190.40 131.18
N LYS A 451 -88.82 -189.39 131.70
CA LYS A 451 -89.20 -189.28 133.13
C LYS A 451 -90.61 -189.76 133.49
N GLU A 452 -91.33 -190.43 132.58
CA GLU A 452 -92.54 -191.21 132.93
C GLU A 452 -92.26 -192.73 133.05
N LYS A 453 -91.03 -193.05 133.49
CA LYS A 453 -90.76 -194.16 134.41
C LYS A 453 -90.06 -193.59 135.64
N ILE A 454 -90.60 -193.85 136.83
CA ILE A 454 -90.31 -193.09 138.08
C ILE A 454 -90.69 -191.61 137.92
N ILE A 455 -91.96 -191.24 138.03
CA ILE A 455 -93.13 -191.91 138.65
C ILE A 455 -93.63 -193.17 137.88
N CYS A 456 -94.22 -194.19 138.49
CA CYS A 456 -94.23 -194.59 139.91
C CYS A 456 -92.87 -195.14 140.36
N TYR A 457 -92.75 -195.42 141.67
CA TYR A 457 -91.94 -196.55 142.15
C TYR A 457 -91.90 -197.70 141.11
N LEU A 458 -90.71 -197.89 140.49
CA LEU A 458 -90.16 -199.08 139.83
C LEU A 458 -89.26 -198.73 138.62
N ASN A 459 -87.94 -198.79 138.84
CA ASN A 459 -86.90 -199.24 137.87
C ASN A 459 -86.45 -198.29 136.70
N LYS A 460 -85.24 -198.38 136.08
CA LYS A 460 -83.94 -199.07 136.38
C LYS A 460 -82.89 -198.95 135.22
N ARG A 461 -81.59 -198.85 135.56
CA ARG A 461 -80.36 -199.29 134.81
C ARG A 461 -79.94 -198.61 133.48
N ILE A 462 -78.63 -198.78 133.17
CA ILE A 462 -77.99 -198.95 131.82
C ILE A 462 -78.03 -197.69 130.91
N ARG A 463 -77.04 -197.27 130.10
CA ARG A 463 -75.60 -197.57 129.83
C ARG A 463 -75.00 -196.33 129.10
N SER A 464 -73.69 -196.07 129.01
CA SER A 464 -72.72 -196.50 127.96
C SER A 464 -73.19 -196.41 126.48
N PRO A 465 -72.31 -196.29 125.44
CA PRO A 465 -70.83 -196.35 125.48
C PRO A 465 -70.02 -195.48 124.46
N LEU A 466 -68.91 -194.86 124.93
CA LEU A 466 -67.57 -194.95 124.29
C LEU A 466 -67.41 -194.32 122.84
N PRO A 467 -66.32 -194.56 122.06
CA PRO A 467 -64.99 -193.96 122.34
C PRO A 467 -64.08 -193.63 121.11
N HIS A 468 -62.83 -193.20 121.42
CA HIS A 468 -61.57 -193.40 120.66
C HIS A 468 -61.44 -192.67 119.29
N GLY A 469 -60.24 -192.51 118.72
CA GLY A 469 -58.90 -192.97 119.15
C GLY A 469 -57.77 -192.22 118.43
N ALA A 470 -56.51 -192.64 118.65
CA ALA A 470 -55.31 -191.97 118.14
C ALA A 470 -54.39 -192.91 117.34
N LEU A 471 -53.33 -192.35 116.72
CA LEU A 471 -52.26 -193.03 115.93
C LEU A 471 -52.74 -193.52 114.54
N GLY A 472 -51.94 -193.58 113.47
CA GLY A 472 -50.55 -193.11 113.23
C GLY A 472 -50.05 -193.51 111.81
N THR A 473 -48.93 -192.92 111.34
CA THR A 473 -48.13 -193.27 110.11
C THR A 473 -48.76 -193.12 108.69
N THR A 474 -47.99 -192.50 107.76
CA THR A 474 -47.81 -192.68 106.27
C THR A 474 -48.81 -193.48 105.38
N PRO A 475 -48.89 -193.29 104.02
CA PRO A 475 -48.52 -192.16 103.12
C PRO A 475 -49.50 -191.90 101.90
N CYS A 476 -49.11 -191.00 100.96
CA CYS A 476 -49.42 -190.87 99.50
C CYS A 476 -50.85 -190.78 98.85
N ASP A 477 -50.92 -189.89 97.84
CA ASP A 477 -51.75 -189.82 96.59
C ASP A 477 -53.23 -189.35 96.49
N LEU A 478 -53.40 -188.35 95.59
CA LEU A 478 -54.45 -188.00 94.58
C LEU A 478 -55.95 -188.44 94.71
N PRO A 479 -56.93 -187.70 94.09
CA PRO A 479 -56.88 -186.33 93.52
C PRO A 479 -58.06 -185.39 93.90
N TYR A 480 -57.87 -184.08 93.63
CA TYR A 480 -58.90 -183.01 93.51
C TYR A 480 -59.58 -182.55 94.82
N LYS A 481 -60.21 -181.36 94.95
CA LYS A 481 -60.30 -180.07 94.18
C LYS A 481 -60.94 -179.01 95.14
N PRO A 482 -61.02 -177.71 94.81
CA PRO A 482 -60.28 -176.94 93.78
C PRO A 482 -59.41 -175.82 94.41
N VAL A 483 -60.05 -174.74 94.90
CA VAL A 483 -59.48 -173.58 95.64
C VAL A 483 -58.64 -172.58 94.81
N LEU A 484 -58.72 -171.30 95.20
CA LEU A 484 -58.01 -170.10 94.69
C LEU A 484 -57.79 -169.14 95.89
N ASN A 485 -56.99 -168.06 95.84
CA ASN A 485 -56.36 -167.36 94.72
C ASN A 485 -54.89 -166.97 95.02
N VAL A 486 -54.33 -165.98 94.31
CA VAL A 486 -52.88 -165.66 94.20
C VAL A 486 -52.66 -164.14 94.21
N VAL A 487 -51.57 -163.54 94.74
CA VAL A 487 -50.60 -163.84 95.84
C VAL A 487 -49.86 -162.55 96.31
N PRO A 488 -49.25 -161.70 95.44
CA PRO A 488 -48.07 -160.88 95.81
C PRO A 488 -48.33 -159.36 95.97
N THR A 489 -47.47 -158.52 96.58
CA THR A 489 -46.38 -158.67 97.59
C THR A 489 -45.97 -157.28 98.14
N ASP A 490 -45.52 -157.20 99.39
CA ASP A 490 -44.78 -156.07 99.99
C ASP A 490 -43.24 -156.10 99.68
N LEU A 491 -42.47 -155.14 100.27
CA LEU A 491 -41.03 -155.18 100.71
C LEU A 491 -39.84 -154.55 99.86
N LEU A 492 -38.96 -153.77 100.57
CA LEU A 492 -37.47 -153.56 100.49
C LEU A 492 -36.71 -152.97 99.21
N GLY A 493 -35.65 -152.10 99.33
CA GLY A 493 -34.71 -151.66 98.22
C GLY A 493 -33.84 -150.34 98.34
N ALA A 494 -32.96 -149.93 97.34
CA ALA A 494 -32.08 -148.66 97.27
C ALA A 494 -31.42 -148.12 95.88
N THR A 495 -31.11 -146.76 95.62
CA THR A 495 -30.04 -145.95 94.73
C THR A 495 -30.24 -145.00 93.30
N VAL A 496 -30.19 -143.53 93.05
CA VAL A 496 -29.69 -142.43 91.85
C VAL A 496 -30.37 -141.09 90.91
N ILE A 497 -29.80 -139.76 90.60
CA ILE A 497 -29.58 -138.49 89.45
C ILE A 497 -30.42 -137.24 88.51
N GLN A 498 -29.97 -135.86 88.14
CA GLN A 498 -30.10 -134.75 86.84
C GLN A 498 -30.49 -133.04 86.66
N SER A 499 -30.13 -132.05 85.61
CA SER A 499 -30.73 -130.57 85.01
C SER A 499 -30.01 -129.19 84.18
N GLY A 500 -30.61 -128.05 83.42
CA GLY A 500 -30.11 -126.54 82.87
C GLY A 500 -30.58 -125.47 81.54
N LEU A 501 -30.41 -124.00 81.30
CA LEU A 501 -30.45 -122.89 80.01
C LEU A 501 -30.77 -121.17 80.03
N ASP A 502 -30.91 -119.97 79.15
CA ASP A 502 -30.39 -118.91 77.94
C ASP A 502 -31.13 -117.35 77.57
N LYS A 503 -31.08 -116.11 76.74
CA LYS A 503 -30.41 -115.00 75.65
C LYS A 503 -31.06 -113.44 75.08
N THR A 504 -30.49 -112.28 74.34
CA THR A 504 -30.99 -110.76 73.76
C THR A 504 -30.19 -109.70 72.62
N THR A 505 -30.30 -108.36 71.94
CA THR A 505 -31.09 -107.03 71.28
C THR A 505 -30.31 -105.61 70.58
N ASP A 506 -30.50 -104.33 69.83
CA ASP A 506 -31.29 -103.30 68.77
C ASP A 506 -30.79 -101.65 68.27
N ALA A 507 -31.14 -100.72 67.14
CA ALA A 507 -30.70 -99.14 66.66
C ALA A 507 -31.24 -98.02 65.37
N SER A 508 -30.93 -96.58 65.07
CA SER A 508 -31.10 -95.48 63.76
C SER A 508 -31.10 -93.69 63.72
N GLY A 509 -30.98 -92.47 62.85
CA GLY A 509 -30.73 -91.58 61.43
C GLY A 509 -30.87 -89.83 61.08
N SER A 510 -30.52 -88.92 59.93
CA SER A 510 -30.64 -87.25 59.56
C SER A 510 -30.33 -86.24 58.12
N LYS A 511 -30.50 -84.77 57.82
CA LYS A 511 -30.22 -83.69 56.51
C LYS A 511 -30.32 -81.93 56.33
N LEU A 512 -29.90 -80.98 55.26
CA LEU A 512 -30.00 -79.32 54.91
C LEU A 512 -29.76 -78.38 53.42
N ASP A 513 -29.91 -76.92 53.08
CA ASP A 513 -29.88 -75.95 51.69
C ASP A 513 -29.83 -74.18 51.40
N PRO A 514 -29.48 -73.30 50.22
CA PRO A 514 -29.39 -71.64 49.87
C PRO A 514 -29.28 -70.63 48.38
N LYS A 515 -29.43 -69.15 48.10
CA LYS A 515 -29.05 -68.02 46.85
C LYS A 515 -29.42 -66.30 46.68
N TYR A 516 -29.32 -65.08 45.79
CA TYR A 516 -28.93 -64.18 44.40
C TYR A 516 -29.02 -62.42 44.10
N LEU A 517 -28.67 -61.53 42.93
CA LEU A 517 -28.65 -59.86 42.53
C LEU A 517 -28.48 -59.08 40.95
N LEU A 518 -28.36 -57.75 40.24
CA LEU A 518 -28.53 -56.08 40.05
C LEU A 518 -28.13 -55.02 38.64
N PRO A 519 -28.37 -53.58 38.32
CA PRO A 519 -28.24 -52.54 36.99
C PRO A 519 -27.99 -50.79 36.76
N ASN A 520 -27.86 -49.90 35.56
CA ASN A 520 -27.67 -48.24 35.24
C ASN A 520 -27.67 -47.26 33.75
N LEU A 521 -27.59 -45.79 33.47
CA LEU A 521 -27.59 -44.76 32.11
C LEU A 521 -27.38 -43.00 31.88
N PRO A 522 -27.06 -42.12 30.70
CA PRO A 522 -26.79 -40.49 30.36
C PRO A 522 -26.94 -39.45 28.92
N PRO A 523 -26.72 -37.97 28.71
CA PRO A 523 -26.92 -36.84 27.46
C PRO A 523 -26.20 -35.27 27.07
N LEU A 524 -26.36 -34.31 25.92
CA LEU A 524 -25.83 -32.76 25.52
C LEU A 524 -26.13 -31.65 24.16
N LEU A 525 -25.69 -30.26 23.85
CA LEU A 525 -25.91 -29.13 22.61
C LEU A 525 -25.29 -27.49 22.32
N SER A 526 -25.22 -26.60 21.11
CA SER A 526 -24.90 -24.96 20.81
C SER A 526 -24.67 -23.97 19.36
N ASN A 527 -24.64 -22.49 19.18
CA ASN A 527 -23.95 -21.25 18.24
C ASN A 527 -24.37 -20.12 16.94
N LEU A 528 -23.93 -18.73 16.64
CA LEU A 528 -23.80 -17.71 15.30
C LEU A 528 -23.49 -16.01 15.13
N HIS A 529 -22.87 -15.31 14.02
CA HIS A 529 -22.85 -13.78 13.48
C HIS A 529 -22.07 -13.33 12.08
N ILE A 530 -22.24 -12.13 11.35
CA ILE A 530 -21.35 -11.39 10.26
C ILE A 530 -21.89 -10.04 9.53
N ASP A 531 -21.06 -9.22 8.78
CA ASP A 531 -21.26 -7.85 8.08
C ASP A 531 -20.93 -7.75 6.52
N ASP A 532 -21.31 -6.65 5.76
CA ASP A 532 -20.45 -5.82 4.78
C ASP A 532 -21.13 -4.69 3.85
N GLN A 533 -20.34 -3.64 3.50
CA GLN A 533 -20.19 -2.69 2.31
C GLN A 533 -21.28 -1.92 1.48
N ASN A 534 -20.81 -0.84 0.80
CA ASN A 534 -21.50 -0.01 -0.25
C ASN A 534 -20.46 0.76 -1.14
N ALA A 535 -20.82 1.35 -2.31
CA ALA A 535 -19.87 1.76 -3.39
C ALA A 535 -20.08 3.16 -4.05
N GLN A 536 -19.21 3.57 -5.00
CA GLN A 536 -19.51 4.14 -6.37
C GLN A 536 -18.55 5.25 -6.91
N GLU A 537 -18.09 5.08 -8.18
CA GLU A 537 -17.56 6.08 -9.17
C GLU A 537 -16.30 6.94 -8.83
N ARG A 538 -15.47 7.39 -9.79
CA ARG A 538 -15.55 7.40 -11.28
C ARG A 538 -14.30 6.82 -11.94
#